data_AF-A0AAA9TRF9-F1
#
_entry.id   AF-A0AAA9TRF9-F1
#
_cell.length_a   1.000
_cell.length_b   1.000
_cell.length_c   1.000
_cell.angle_alpha   90.00
_cell.angle_beta   90.00
_cell.angle_gamma   90.00
#
_symmetry.space_group_name_H-M   'P 1'
#
loop_
_entity.id
_entity.type
_entity.pdbx_description
1 polymer ?
#
loop_
_entity_poly.entity_id
_entity_poly.type
_entity_poly.pdbx_seq_one_letter_code
_entity_poly.pdbx_strand_id
1 'polypeptide(L)'
;MWPLVVVLLLGSVRCGSAQLIFNAIKSVEYTLCNQTVVIPCFVNNVETKNITELYVRWKFKGENIFIFDGSQRMSKPSSNFSSAEIAPSELLRGIASLKMAKSDAVLGNYTCEVTELSREGETIIELKYRVVSWFSPNENILIVIFPVLAILLFWGQFGIVTLKYKSNYTKEKAIFLLVAGLLLTVLVIVGAFLFIPGEYSTKNASGLGLIVLPTIILILLHYCVFMIAMGMSSFTISILILQLLGYVLSVVGFSLCVSECIPVHGPLLISGLGIIALAELLGLVYMKCVASNHRTIQPPKKAVEEPLNE
;
A
#
# COMPACT_ATOMS: atom_id res chain seq x y z
N MET A 1 -32.16 -60.22 49.20
CA MET A 1 -31.18 -59.14 49.50
C MET A 1 -30.45 -58.61 48.26
N TRP A 2 -31.06 -58.64 47.07
CA TRP A 2 -30.44 -58.14 45.82
C TRP A 2 -31.04 -56.87 45.16
N PRO A 3 -32.21 -56.31 45.58
CA PRO A 3 -32.70 -55.10 44.91
C PRO A 3 -32.02 -53.82 45.40
N LEU A 4 -31.39 -53.83 46.59
CA LEU A 4 -30.71 -52.66 47.16
C LEU A 4 -29.34 -52.36 46.50
N VAL A 5 -28.67 -53.38 45.96
CA VAL A 5 -27.36 -53.21 45.28
C VAL A 5 -27.53 -52.58 43.89
N VAL A 6 -28.62 -52.90 43.19
CA VAL A 6 -28.92 -52.35 41.85
C VAL A 6 -29.32 -50.87 41.90
N VAL A 7 -30.02 -50.44 42.95
CA VAL A 7 -30.39 -49.02 43.15
C VAL A 7 -29.18 -48.18 43.56
N LEU A 8 -28.22 -48.74 44.31
CA LEU A 8 -26.95 -48.08 44.62
C LEU A 8 -26.01 -47.95 43.39
N LEU A 9 -26.06 -48.91 42.46
CA LEU A 9 -25.31 -48.83 41.20
C LEU A 9 -25.94 -47.90 40.15
N LEU A 10 -27.26 -47.70 40.19
CA LEU A 10 -27.96 -46.75 39.31
C LEU A 10 -27.93 -45.30 39.82
N GLY A 11 -27.65 -45.09 41.11
CA GLY A 11 -27.49 -43.76 41.72
C GLY A 11 -26.12 -43.11 41.50
N SER A 12 -25.11 -43.86 41.03
CA SER A 12 -23.73 -43.39 40.87
C SER A 12 -23.36 -42.95 39.44
N VAL A 13 -24.31 -43.00 38.49
CA VAL A 13 -24.08 -42.65 37.07
C VAL A 13 -24.74 -41.30 36.71
N ARG A 14 -24.56 -40.29 37.57
CA ARG A 14 -24.79 -38.88 37.22
C ARG A 14 -23.60 -38.02 37.63
N CYS A 15 -22.39 -38.50 37.33
CA CYS A 15 -21.23 -37.61 37.25
C CYS A 15 -21.14 -37.10 35.81
N GLY A 16 -22.06 -36.20 35.44
CA GLY A 16 -21.93 -35.45 34.20
C GLY A 16 -20.76 -34.49 34.38
N SER A 17 -19.60 -34.80 33.79
CA SER A 17 -18.52 -33.83 33.68
C SER A 17 -19.05 -32.66 32.85
N ALA A 18 -19.31 -31.53 33.50
CA ALA A 18 -19.73 -30.32 32.81
C ALA A 18 -18.55 -29.86 31.95
N GLN A 19 -18.69 -30.00 30.62
CA GLN A 19 -17.66 -29.59 29.67
C GLN A 19 -17.64 -28.06 29.50
N LEU A 20 -16.47 -27.49 29.24
CA LEU A 20 -16.37 -26.08 28.89
C LEU A 20 -16.92 -25.85 27.47
N ILE A 21 -17.74 -24.80 27.33
CA ILE A 21 -18.41 -24.44 26.08
C ILE A 21 -17.69 -23.26 25.47
N PHE A 22 -17.26 -23.42 24.22
CA PHE A 22 -16.51 -22.41 23.49
C PHE A 22 -17.40 -21.68 22.49
N ASN A 23 -17.11 -20.41 22.24
CA ASN A 23 -17.61 -19.72 21.06
C ASN A 23 -16.82 -20.18 19.83
N ALA A 24 -17.48 -20.94 18.95
CA ALA A 24 -16.81 -21.58 17.81
C ALA A 24 -16.48 -20.55 16.71
N ILE A 25 -15.20 -20.22 16.57
CA ILE A 25 -14.66 -19.38 15.49
C ILE A 25 -13.92 -20.29 14.52
N LYS A 26 -14.39 -20.38 13.27
CA LYS A 26 -13.84 -21.33 12.29
C LYS A 26 -12.42 -20.96 11.84
N SER A 27 -12.19 -19.68 11.57
CA SER A 27 -10.89 -19.21 11.06
C SER A 27 -10.67 -17.74 11.38
N VAL A 28 -9.40 -17.35 11.44
CA VAL A 28 -8.96 -15.97 11.53
C VAL A 28 -7.97 -15.68 10.40
N GLU A 29 -8.07 -14.48 9.84
CA GLU A 29 -7.23 -14.04 8.73
C GLU A 29 -6.27 -12.94 9.20
N TYR A 30 -5.03 -12.98 8.72
CA TYR A 30 -4.09 -11.88 8.84
C TYR A 30 -3.46 -11.57 7.48
N THR A 31 -2.93 -10.35 7.37
CA THR A 31 -2.35 -9.81 6.14
C THR A 31 -0.88 -9.49 6.36
N LEU A 32 -0.19 -9.06 5.29
CA LEU A 32 1.19 -8.59 5.39
C LEU A 32 1.35 -7.47 6.44
N CYS A 33 0.32 -6.63 6.61
CA CYS A 33 0.35 -5.44 7.46
C CYS A 33 0.21 -5.74 8.95
N ASN A 34 -0.25 -6.92 9.34
CA ASN A 34 -0.40 -7.28 10.75
C ASN A 34 0.99 -7.51 11.37
N GLN A 35 1.37 -6.71 12.36
CA GLN A 35 2.62 -6.95 13.12
C GLN A 35 2.48 -8.12 14.10
N THR A 36 1.29 -8.25 14.69
CA THR A 36 0.91 -9.33 15.61
C THR A 36 -0.34 -10.01 15.12
N VAL A 37 -0.43 -11.31 15.38
CA VAL A 37 -1.61 -12.14 15.09
C VAL A 37 -2.28 -12.48 16.42
N VAL A 38 -3.61 -12.39 16.45
CA VAL A 38 -4.43 -12.81 17.58
C VAL A 38 -5.35 -13.94 17.11
N ILE A 39 -5.19 -15.12 17.70
CA ILE A 39 -6.06 -16.26 17.47
C ILE A 39 -7.09 -16.29 18.61
N PRO A 40 -8.37 -16.02 18.31
CA PRO A 40 -9.38 -15.86 19.35
C PRO A 40 -9.75 -17.20 19.98
N CYS A 41 -9.90 -17.21 21.30
CA CYS A 41 -10.45 -18.35 22.03
C CYS A 41 -11.31 -17.82 23.18
N PHE A 42 -12.62 -18.13 23.12
CA PHE A 42 -13.60 -17.63 24.08
C PHE A 42 -14.38 -18.80 24.70
N VAL A 43 -14.39 -18.84 26.02
CA VAL A 43 -15.10 -19.81 26.85
C VAL A 43 -16.31 -19.12 27.48
N ASN A 44 -17.50 -19.65 27.25
CA ASN A 44 -18.76 -18.98 27.62
C ASN A 44 -19.18 -19.25 29.08
N ASN A 45 -18.72 -20.34 29.69
CA ASN A 45 -19.18 -20.83 30.99
C ASN A 45 -18.06 -20.98 32.03
N VAL A 46 -17.10 -20.05 32.05
CA VAL A 46 -16.11 -19.96 33.14
C VAL A 46 -16.81 -19.51 34.42
N GLU A 47 -16.64 -20.26 35.51
CA GLU A 47 -17.29 -19.97 36.80
C GLU A 47 -16.29 -19.55 37.88
N THR A 48 -15.04 -19.99 37.76
CA THR A 48 -13.98 -19.68 38.71
C THR A 48 -13.67 -18.18 38.74
N LYS A 49 -13.39 -17.70 39.96
CA LYS A 49 -12.89 -16.34 40.20
C LYS A 49 -11.38 -16.32 40.46
N ASN A 50 -10.74 -17.49 40.49
CA ASN A 50 -9.34 -17.63 40.83
C ASN A 50 -8.56 -18.20 39.65
N ILE A 51 -7.61 -17.42 39.15
CA ILE A 51 -6.79 -17.79 38.01
C ILE A 51 -5.95 -19.05 38.27
N THR A 52 -5.71 -19.40 39.54
CA THR A 52 -4.93 -20.60 39.89
C THR A 52 -5.61 -21.91 39.53
N GLU A 53 -6.92 -21.87 39.28
CA GLU A 53 -7.72 -23.03 38.90
C GLU A 53 -7.79 -23.24 37.38
N LEU A 54 -7.15 -22.34 36.61
CA LEU A 54 -7.15 -22.36 35.16
C LEU A 54 -5.84 -22.88 34.61
N TYR A 55 -5.96 -23.72 33.59
CA TYR A 55 -4.85 -24.21 32.79
C TYR A 55 -5.19 -24.05 31.31
N VAL A 56 -4.28 -23.49 30.53
CA VAL A 56 -4.51 -23.24 29.09
C VAL A 56 -3.38 -23.87 28.29
N ARG A 57 -3.75 -24.60 27.23
CA ARG A 57 -2.81 -25.13 26.23
C ARG A 57 -3.22 -24.64 24.85
N TRP A 58 -2.24 -24.12 24.13
CA TRP A 58 -2.36 -23.94 22.69
C TRP A 58 -1.51 -24.98 21.99
N LYS A 59 -2.13 -25.68 21.04
CA LYS A 59 -1.46 -26.70 20.24
C LYS A 59 -1.45 -26.30 18.77
N PHE A 60 -0.37 -26.66 18.09
CA PHE A 60 -0.27 -26.59 16.64
C PHE A 60 0.24 -27.94 16.14
N LYS A 61 -0.46 -28.55 15.18
CA LYS A 61 -0.16 -29.91 14.69
C LYS A 61 -0.04 -30.98 15.81
N GLY A 62 -0.78 -30.79 16.91
CA GLY A 62 -0.79 -31.71 18.06
C GLY A 62 0.29 -31.44 19.11
N GLU A 63 1.26 -30.56 18.84
CA GLU A 63 2.31 -30.19 19.80
C GLU A 63 1.92 -28.94 20.60
N ASN A 64 2.23 -28.90 21.90
CA ASN A 64 1.99 -27.74 22.73
C ASN A 64 2.96 -26.61 22.36
N ILE A 65 2.44 -25.52 21.80
CA ILE A 65 3.22 -24.35 21.41
C ILE A 65 3.25 -23.27 22.49
N PHE A 66 2.25 -23.25 23.36
CA PHE A 66 2.14 -22.34 24.48
C PHE A 66 1.32 -22.99 25.60
N ILE A 67 1.77 -22.83 26.84
CA ILE A 67 1.10 -23.32 28.03
C ILE A 67 1.02 -22.21 29.06
N PHE A 68 -0.15 -22.02 29.67
CA PHE A 68 -0.30 -21.22 30.88
C PHE A 68 -0.75 -22.12 32.03
N ASP A 69 0.04 -22.13 33.10
CA ASP A 69 -0.27 -22.82 34.33
C ASP A 69 -0.65 -21.81 35.40
N GLY A 70 -1.95 -21.73 35.71
CA GLY A 70 -2.48 -20.82 36.72
C GLY A 70 -1.93 -21.09 38.12
N SER A 71 -1.65 -22.36 38.46
CA SER A 71 -1.15 -22.74 39.79
C SER A 71 0.24 -22.16 40.06
N GLN A 72 1.08 -22.12 39.01
CA GLN A 72 2.44 -21.55 39.03
C GLN A 72 2.45 -20.09 38.58
N ARG A 73 1.32 -19.56 38.10
CA ARG A 73 1.19 -18.25 37.44
C ARG A 73 2.26 -18.02 36.38
N MET A 74 2.54 -19.06 35.60
CA MET A 74 3.64 -19.08 34.64
C MET A 74 3.16 -19.40 33.23
N SER A 75 3.61 -18.58 32.29
CA SER A 75 3.48 -18.82 30.85
C SER A 75 4.75 -19.49 30.32
N LYS A 76 4.58 -20.55 29.53
CA LYS A 76 5.66 -21.33 28.90
C LYS A 76 5.43 -21.38 27.40
N PRO A 77 5.94 -20.40 26.62
CA PRO A 77 6.02 -20.52 25.18
C PRO A 77 7.07 -21.57 24.78
N SER A 78 6.83 -22.25 23.65
CA SER A 78 7.83 -23.13 23.04
C SER A 78 8.90 -22.33 22.29
N SER A 79 10.07 -22.94 22.02
CA SER A 79 11.19 -22.26 21.36
C SER A 79 10.85 -21.67 20.00
N ASN A 80 9.98 -22.35 19.24
CA ASN A 80 9.57 -21.94 17.90
C ASN A 80 8.43 -20.90 17.92
N PHE A 81 7.85 -20.63 19.09
CA PHE A 81 6.74 -19.70 19.31
C PHE A 81 7.06 -18.77 20.49
N SER A 82 8.29 -18.27 20.54
CA SER A 82 8.82 -17.50 21.67
C SER A 82 8.02 -16.23 22.00
N SER A 83 7.39 -15.62 20.99
CA SER A 83 6.57 -14.42 21.13
C SER A 83 5.12 -14.70 21.54
N ALA A 84 4.74 -15.98 21.72
CA ALA A 84 3.39 -16.36 22.08
C ALA A 84 3.05 -15.95 23.52
N GLU A 85 1.96 -15.22 23.68
CA GLU A 85 1.45 -14.72 24.95
C GLU A 85 -0.08 -14.79 25.00
N ILE A 86 -0.62 -14.83 26.21
CA ILE A 86 -2.05 -14.61 26.50
C ILE A 86 -2.15 -13.54 27.58
N ALA A 87 -3.32 -12.93 27.74
CA ALA A 87 -3.59 -11.99 28.82
C ALA A 87 -4.19 -12.74 30.04
N PRO A 88 -3.43 -13.01 31.12
CA PRO A 88 -3.92 -13.84 32.23
C PRO A 88 -5.15 -13.21 32.93
N SER A 89 -5.22 -11.87 33.00
CA SER A 89 -6.35 -11.14 33.58
C SER A 89 -7.68 -11.38 32.85
N GLU A 90 -7.64 -11.63 31.55
CA GLU A 90 -8.84 -11.83 30.74
C GLU A 90 -9.35 -13.29 30.78
N LEU A 91 -8.55 -14.23 31.31
CA LEU A 91 -8.94 -15.63 31.46
C LEU A 91 -10.15 -15.81 32.37
N LEU A 92 -10.26 -15.00 33.43
CA LEU A 92 -11.42 -14.99 34.34
C LEU A 92 -12.71 -14.53 33.64
N ARG A 93 -12.59 -13.85 32.48
CA ARG A 93 -13.71 -13.44 31.62
C ARG A 93 -13.95 -14.44 30.49
N GLY A 94 -13.27 -15.59 30.52
CA GLY A 94 -13.33 -16.62 29.48
C GLY A 94 -12.52 -16.32 28.23
N ILE A 95 -11.61 -15.34 28.23
CA ILE A 95 -10.82 -14.99 27.05
C ILE A 95 -9.43 -15.63 27.16
N ALA A 96 -9.20 -16.68 26.36
CA ALA A 96 -7.93 -17.42 26.28
C ALA A 96 -7.21 -17.21 24.95
N SER A 97 -7.47 -16.08 24.27
CA SER A 97 -6.92 -15.74 22.96
C SER A 97 -5.39 -15.69 22.96
N LEU A 98 -4.78 -16.33 21.97
CA LEU A 98 -3.34 -16.37 21.77
C LEU A 98 -2.90 -15.17 20.94
N LYS A 99 -1.92 -14.42 21.43
CA LYS A 99 -1.27 -13.34 20.69
C LYS A 99 0.18 -13.74 20.42
N MET A 100 0.65 -13.51 19.20
CA MET A 100 2.05 -13.78 18.84
C MET A 100 2.53 -12.79 17.77
N ALA A 101 3.85 -12.64 17.64
CA ALA A 101 4.43 -11.89 16.54
C ALA A 101 4.17 -12.60 15.22
N LYS A 102 4.03 -11.83 14.13
CA LYS A 102 3.85 -12.37 12.78
C LYS A 102 4.97 -13.35 12.37
N SER A 103 6.19 -13.17 12.88
CA SER A 103 7.33 -14.06 12.61
C SER A 103 7.10 -15.50 13.07
N ASP A 104 6.35 -15.66 14.17
CA ASP A 104 6.12 -16.94 14.83
C ASP A 104 4.77 -17.55 14.42
N ALA A 105 3.95 -16.78 13.68
CA ALA A 105 2.65 -17.21 13.20
C ALA A 105 2.80 -18.16 11.99
N VAL A 106 2.30 -19.39 12.12
CA VAL A 106 2.38 -20.43 11.10
C VAL A 106 0.98 -20.78 10.60
N LEU A 107 0.80 -20.87 9.28
CA LEU A 107 -0.51 -21.19 8.71
C LEU A 107 -0.97 -22.60 9.07
N GLY A 108 -2.26 -22.72 9.41
CA GLY A 108 -2.91 -24.00 9.71
C GLY A 108 -3.81 -23.96 10.94
N ASN A 109 -4.09 -25.14 11.47
CA ASN A 109 -5.05 -25.32 12.55
C ASN A 109 -4.36 -25.23 13.92
N TYR A 110 -4.90 -24.36 14.76
CA TYR A 110 -4.53 -24.20 16.16
C TYR A 110 -5.65 -24.73 17.04
N THR A 111 -5.29 -25.48 18.08
CA THR A 111 -6.24 -25.96 19.08
C THR A 111 -6.04 -25.19 20.37
N CYS A 112 -7.08 -24.53 20.84
CA CYS A 112 -7.15 -23.94 22.17
C CYS A 112 -7.81 -24.94 23.10
N GLU A 113 -7.13 -25.32 24.17
CA GLU A 113 -7.64 -26.22 25.20
C GLU A 113 -7.58 -25.49 26.54
N VAL A 114 -8.72 -25.43 27.23
CA VAL A 114 -8.85 -24.79 28.54
C VAL A 114 -9.34 -25.83 29.54
N THR A 115 -8.73 -25.82 30.71
CA THR A 115 -9.13 -26.64 31.85
C THR A 115 -9.42 -25.72 33.03
N GLU A 116 -10.56 -25.95 33.67
CA GLU A 116 -10.98 -25.31 34.91
C GLU A 116 -11.30 -26.41 35.93
N LEU A 117 -10.40 -26.60 36.90
CA LEU A 117 -10.46 -27.74 37.83
C LEU A 117 -10.57 -29.08 37.08
N SER A 118 -11.75 -29.71 37.10
CA SER A 118 -12.06 -30.97 36.41
C SER A 118 -12.82 -30.79 35.09
N ARG A 119 -13.21 -29.56 34.74
CA ARG A 119 -13.92 -29.23 33.50
C ARG A 119 -12.88 -28.92 32.43
N GLU A 120 -13.01 -29.56 31.28
CA GLU A 120 -12.13 -29.34 30.15
C GLU A 120 -12.94 -29.06 28.89
N GLY A 121 -12.30 -28.45 27.91
CA GLY A 121 -12.81 -28.41 26.56
C GLY A 121 -11.81 -27.79 25.62
N GLU A 122 -12.06 -27.99 24.33
CA GLU A 122 -11.18 -27.49 23.29
C GLU A 122 -11.97 -26.93 22.11
N THR A 123 -11.31 -26.05 21.35
CA THR A 123 -11.81 -25.53 20.09
C THR A 123 -10.66 -25.37 19.10
N ILE A 124 -10.96 -25.51 17.81
CA ILE A 124 -9.98 -25.45 16.73
C ILE A 124 -10.27 -24.22 15.88
N ILE A 125 -9.22 -23.42 15.64
CA ILE A 125 -9.27 -22.22 14.82
C ILE A 125 -8.20 -22.33 13.73
N GLU A 126 -8.60 -22.13 12.47
CA GLU A 126 -7.68 -22.10 11.34
C GLU A 126 -7.10 -20.69 11.14
N LEU A 127 -5.77 -20.55 11.17
CA LEU A 127 -5.08 -19.32 10.83
C LEU A 127 -4.78 -19.27 9.32
N LYS A 128 -5.35 -18.27 8.65
CA LYS A 128 -5.22 -18.03 7.21
C LYS A 128 -4.46 -16.76 6.90
N TYR A 129 -3.68 -16.79 5.84
CA TYR A 129 -3.09 -15.59 5.25
C TYR A 129 -3.99 -15.09 4.13
N ARG A 130 -4.41 -13.82 4.21
CA ARG A 130 -5.17 -13.16 3.15
C ARG A 130 -4.25 -12.25 2.35
N VAL A 131 -4.17 -12.50 1.06
CA VAL A 131 -3.47 -11.63 0.12
C VAL A 131 -4.30 -10.38 -0.14
N VAL A 132 -3.74 -9.21 0.15
CA VAL A 132 -4.39 -7.91 -0.06
C VAL A 132 -3.52 -7.05 -0.96
N SER A 133 -4.11 -6.58 -2.07
CA SER A 133 -3.43 -5.67 -2.99
C SER A 133 -3.14 -4.34 -2.30
N TRP A 134 -1.93 -3.81 -2.51
CA TRP A 134 -1.50 -2.54 -1.95
C TRP A 134 -2.39 -1.41 -2.47
N PHE A 135 -2.49 -1.25 -3.79
CA PHE A 135 -3.48 -0.36 -4.44
C PHE A 135 -4.54 -1.18 -5.16
N SER A 136 -5.73 -0.59 -5.33
CA SER A 136 -6.76 -1.19 -6.18
C SER A 136 -6.31 -1.25 -7.64
N PRO A 137 -6.87 -2.16 -8.46
CA PRO A 137 -6.51 -2.27 -9.88
C PRO A 137 -6.66 -0.95 -10.64
N ASN A 138 -7.72 -0.18 -10.36
CA ASN A 138 -7.97 1.11 -11.00
C ASN A 138 -6.91 2.14 -10.63
N GLU A 139 -6.51 2.19 -9.35
CA GLU A 139 -5.45 3.07 -8.88
C GLU A 139 -4.09 2.72 -9.50
N ASN A 140 -3.73 1.43 -9.56
CA ASN A 140 -2.51 0.97 -10.22
C ASN A 140 -2.43 1.45 -11.67
N ILE A 141 -3.53 1.34 -12.41
CA ILE A 141 -3.61 1.79 -13.80
C ILE A 141 -3.37 3.31 -13.89
N LEU A 142 -3.99 4.11 -13.02
CA LEU A 142 -3.82 5.58 -13.03
C LEU A 142 -2.39 6.02 -12.67
N ILE A 143 -1.78 5.35 -11.67
CA ILE A 143 -0.40 5.61 -11.25
C ILE A 143 0.58 5.42 -12.42
N VAL A 144 0.34 4.44 -13.30
CA VAL A 144 1.19 4.18 -14.46
C VAL A 144 0.84 5.08 -15.65
N ILE A 145 -0.45 5.30 -15.92
CA ILE A 145 -0.89 6.05 -17.11
C ILE A 145 -0.56 7.53 -17.02
N PHE A 146 -0.75 8.19 -15.86
CA PHE A 146 -0.52 9.64 -15.78
C PHE A 146 0.92 10.05 -16.07
N PRO A 147 1.96 9.40 -15.50
CA PRO A 147 3.35 9.68 -15.84
C PRO A 147 3.70 9.40 -17.30
N VAL A 148 3.20 8.28 -17.85
CA VAL A 148 3.41 7.93 -19.27
C VAL A 148 2.79 9.00 -20.18
N LEU A 149 1.57 9.43 -19.88
CA LEU A 149 0.90 10.51 -20.61
C LEU A 149 1.69 11.82 -20.52
N ALA A 150 2.16 12.21 -19.33
CA ALA A 150 2.95 13.41 -19.12
C ALA A 150 4.26 13.40 -19.95
N ILE A 151 4.93 12.25 -20.00
CA ILE A 151 6.13 12.04 -20.83
C ILE A 151 5.81 12.17 -22.33
N LEU A 152 4.72 11.55 -22.81
CA LEU A 152 4.31 11.65 -24.21
C LEU A 152 3.99 13.10 -24.60
N LEU A 153 3.33 13.84 -23.71
CA LEU A 153 3.04 15.26 -23.90
C LEU A 153 4.34 16.07 -23.97
N PHE A 154 5.30 15.83 -23.09
CA PHE A 154 6.63 16.44 -23.15
C PHE A 154 7.36 16.16 -24.47
N TRP A 155 7.35 14.93 -24.98
CA TRP A 155 7.95 14.63 -26.30
C TRP A 155 7.24 15.37 -27.43
N GLY A 156 5.91 15.51 -27.36
CA GLY A 156 5.13 16.32 -28.30
C GLY A 156 5.55 17.80 -28.26
N GLN A 157 5.72 18.34 -27.06
CA GLN A 157 6.21 19.70 -26.83
C GLN A 157 7.61 19.92 -27.41
N PHE A 158 8.54 19.00 -27.13
CA PHE A 158 9.89 18.99 -27.68
C PHE A 158 9.89 18.93 -29.22
N GLY A 159 8.99 18.16 -29.81
CA GLY A 159 8.77 18.10 -31.27
C GLY A 159 8.39 19.45 -31.88
N ILE A 160 7.51 20.21 -31.21
CA ILE A 160 7.12 21.57 -31.67
C ILE A 160 8.33 22.52 -31.61
N VAL A 161 9.09 22.49 -30.52
CA VAL A 161 10.29 23.33 -30.34
C VAL A 161 11.33 23.05 -31.42
N THR A 162 11.65 21.77 -31.66
CA THR A 162 12.66 21.36 -32.63
C THR A 162 12.29 21.70 -34.08
N LEU A 163 11.02 21.51 -34.46
CA LEU A 163 10.56 21.77 -35.83
C LEU A 163 10.43 23.26 -36.13
N LYS A 164 9.92 24.06 -35.18
CA LYS A 164 9.51 25.44 -35.46
C LYS A 164 10.52 26.50 -35.00
N TYR A 165 11.26 26.22 -33.93
CA TYR A 165 12.18 27.19 -33.32
C TYR A 165 13.64 26.90 -33.62
N LYS A 166 13.93 26.12 -34.68
CA LYS A 166 15.28 25.72 -35.13
C LYS A 166 16.28 26.87 -35.24
N SER A 167 15.82 28.12 -35.43
CA SER A 167 16.66 29.32 -35.55
C SER A 167 17.03 29.99 -34.21
N ASN A 168 16.35 29.68 -33.10
CA ASN A 168 16.37 30.53 -31.90
C ASN A 168 17.07 29.90 -30.68
N TYR A 169 17.57 28.66 -30.77
CA TYR A 169 18.18 27.98 -29.61
C TYR A 169 19.42 27.15 -29.97
N THR A 170 20.35 27.05 -29.02
CA THR A 170 21.64 26.37 -29.23
C THR A 170 21.48 24.86 -29.32
N LYS A 171 22.27 24.22 -30.19
CA LYS A 171 22.33 22.74 -30.31
C LYS A 171 22.54 22.05 -28.96
N GLU A 172 23.29 22.68 -28.07
CA GLU A 172 23.56 22.20 -26.71
C GLU A 172 22.29 22.07 -25.85
N LYS A 173 21.42 23.09 -25.85
CA LYS A 173 20.13 23.02 -25.12
C LYS A 173 19.22 21.93 -25.68
N ALA A 174 19.28 21.66 -26.99
CA ALA A 174 18.55 20.56 -27.63
C ALA A 174 19.01 19.20 -27.11
N ILE A 175 20.33 19.01 -27.08
CA ILE A 175 20.97 17.79 -26.61
C ILE A 175 20.61 17.56 -25.15
N PHE A 176 20.67 18.60 -24.32
CA PHE A 176 20.28 18.51 -22.91
C PHE A 176 18.84 18.04 -22.73
N LEU A 177 17.87 18.68 -23.41
CA LEU A 177 16.46 18.29 -23.35
C LEU A 177 16.23 16.84 -23.79
N LEU A 178 16.92 16.41 -24.85
CA LEU A 178 16.81 15.05 -25.37
C LEU A 178 17.40 14.02 -24.41
N VAL A 179 18.59 14.26 -23.87
CA VAL A 179 19.27 13.34 -22.95
C VAL A 179 18.50 13.23 -21.63
N ALA A 180 18.13 14.35 -21.02
CA ALA A 180 17.37 14.35 -19.77
C ALA A 180 15.94 13.80 -19.95
N GLY A 181 15.30 14.09 -21.10
CA GLY A 181 14.01 13.49 -21.45
C GLY A 181 14.08 11.98 -21.61
N LEU A 182 15.13 11.46 -22.26
CA LEU A 182 15.33 10.02 -22.43
C LEU A 182 15.73 9.34 -21.12
N LEU A 183 16.51 9.98 -20.27
CA LEU A 183 16.78 9.49 -18.92
C LEU A 183 15.48 9.35 -18.11
N LEU A 184 14.62 10.37 -18.14
CA LEU A 184 13.33 10.35 -17.46
C LEU A 184 12.45 9.21 -17.98
N THR A 185 12.38 8.98 -19.30
CA THR A 185 11.56 7.89 -19.85
C THR A 185 12.07 6.53 -19.38
N VAL A 186 13.38 6.31 -19.39
CA VAL A 186 13.98 5.06 -18.90
C VAL A 186 13.65 4.84 -17.43
N LEU A 187 13.78 5.87 -16.58
CA LEU A 187 13.46 5.77 -15.15
C LEU A 187 12.00 5.39 -14.91
N VAL A 188 11.06 6.05 -15.60
CA VAL A 188 9.62 5.78 -15.43
C VAL A 188 9.24 4.40 -16.00
N ILE A 189 9.84 3.97 -17.12
CA ILE A 189 9.62 2.63 -17.68
C ILE A 189 10.11 1.56 -16.70
N VAL A 190 11.34 1.70 -16.17
CA VAL A 190 11.88 0.78 -15.16
C VAL A 190 11.01 0.79 -13.91
N GLY A 191 10.55 1.97 -13.47
CA GLY A 191 9.62 2.12 -12.35
C GLY A 191 8.31 1.36 -12.58
N ALA A 192 7.71 1.48 -13.76
CA ALA A 192 6.49 0.78 -14.13
C ALA A 192 6.67 -0.75 -14.19
N PHE A 193 7.81 -1.24 -14.66
CA PHE A 193 8.13 -2.68 -14.62
C PHE A 193 8.31 -3.22 -13.20
N LEU A 194 8.93 -2.43 -12.31
CA LEU A 194 9.11 -2.80 -10.90
C LEU A 194 7.81 -2.68 -10.10
N PHE A 195 6.89 -1.81 -10.53
CA PHE A 195 5.59 -1.61 -9.93
C PHE A 195 4.60 -2.70 -10.40
N ILE A 196 4.78 -3.92 -9.89
CA ILE A 196 3.88 -5.05 -10.20
C ILE A 196 2.63 -4.96 -9.31
N PRO A 197 1.42 -4.96 -9.88
CA PRO A 197 0.18 -5.00 -9.11
C PRO A 197 0.17 -6.20 -8.16
N GLY A 198 0.06 -5.95 -6.86
CA GLY A 198 0.14 -7.00 -5.85
C GLY A 198 0.22 -6.45 -4.44
N GLU A 199 0.73 -7.26 -3.51
CA GLU A 199 0.95 -6.86 -2.13
C GLU A 199 2.02 -5.77 -1.99
N TYR A 200 2.04 -5.12 -0.83
CA TYR A 200 3.15 -4.23 -0.48
C TYR A 200 4.47 -5.01 -0.48
N SER A 201 5.48 -4.47 -1.14
CA SER A 201 6.81 -5.06 -1.21
C SER A 201 7.84 -3.95 -1.42
N THR A 202 9.06 -4.16 -0.95
CA THR A 202 10.17 -3.21 -1.17
C THR A 202 10.42 -2.97 -2.67
N LYS A 203 10.19 -4.00 -3.51
CA LYS A 203 10.26 -3.87 -4.98
C LYS A 203 9.19 -2.92 -5.51
N ASN A 204 7.94 -3.10 -5.09
CA ASN A 204 6.81 -2.28 -5.52
C ASN A 204 6.96 -0.83 -5.04
N ALA A 205 7.39 -0.62 -3.79
CA ALA A 205 7.65 0.71 -3.25
C ALA A 205 8.79 1.42 -3.99
N SER A 206 9.86 0.70 -4.35
CA SER A 206 10.93 1.24 -5.19
C SER A 206 10.45 1.60 -6.59
N GLY A 207 9.61 0.76 -7.22
CA GLY A 207 9.02 1.04 -8.52
C GLY A 207 8.18 2.32 -8.50
N LEU A 208 7.34 2.47 -7.47
CA LEU A 208 6.56 3.68 -7.24
C LEU A 208 7.45 4.91 -7.04
N GLY A 209 8.54 4.79 -6.27
CA GLY A 209 9.51 5.87 -6.08
C GLY A 209 10.18 6.31 -7.39
N LEU A 210 10.53 5.37 -8.26
CA LEU A 210 11.09 5.64 -9.60
C LEU A 210 10.08 6.26 -10.57
N ILE A 211 8.79 6.11 -10.30
CA ILE A 211 7.74 6.81 -11.05
C ILE A 211 7.60 8.25 -10.56
N VAL A 212 7.57 8.47 -9.24
CA VAL A 212 7.20 9.75 -8.63
C VAL A 212 8.39 10.71 -8.54
N LEU A 213 9.52 10.27 -7.99
CA LEU A 213 10.65 11.16 -7.70
C LEU A 213 11.25 11.81 -8.96
N PRO A 214 11.41 11.11 -10.09
CA PRO A 214 11.95 11.72 -11.31
C PRO A 214 11.04 12.77 -11.95
N THR A 215 9.78 12.91 -11.54
CA THR A 215 8.86 13.93 -12.11
C THR A 215 9.35 15.36 -11.87
N ILE A 216 10.25 15.61 -10.92
CA ILE A 216 10.94 16.90 -10.80
C ILE A 216 11.77 17.25 -12.04
N ILE A 217 12.36 16.26 -12.70
CA ILE A 217 13.10 16.43 -13.96
C ILE A 217 12.12 16.89 -15.04
N LEU A 218 10.91 16.33 -15.07
CA LEU A 218 9.88 16.74 -16.02
C LEU A 218 9.53 18.23 -15.87
N ILE A 219 9.39 18.73 -14.64
CA ILE A 219 9.12 20.15 -14.37
C ILE A 219 10.26 21.04 -14.90
N LEU A 220 11.52 20.65 -14.65
CA LEU A 220 12.69 21.38 -15.13
C LEU A 220 12.75 21.40 -16.67
N LEU A 221 12.41 20.27 -17.30
CA LEU A 221 12.34 20.16 -18.76
C LEU A 221 11.23 21.04 -19.34
N HIS A 222 10.05 21.05 -18.73
CA HIS A 222 8.92 21.87 -19.16
C HIS A 222 9.22 23.37 -19.04
N TYR A 223 9.90 23.79 -17.95
CA TYR A 223 10.42 25.14 -17.82
C TYR A 223 11.38 25.51 -18.96
N CYS A 224 12.34 24.64 -19.28
CA CYS A 224 13.29 24.86 -20.36
C CYS A 224 12.60 25.00 -21.72
N VAL A 225 11.58 24.17 -21.99
CA VAL A 225 10.77 24.23 -23.21
C VAL A 225 10.07 25.59 -23.35
N PHE A 226 9.41 26.08 -22.29
CA PHE A 226 8.75 27.39 -22.32
C PHE A 226 9.72 28.55 -22.54
N MET A 227 10.86 28.52 -21.83
CA MET A 227 11.92 29.51 -21.99
C MET A 227 12.41 29.62 -23.43
N ILE A 228 12.53 28.48 -24.13
CA ILE A 228 12.99 28.45 -25.53
C ILE A 228 11.90 28.89 -26.51
N ALA A 229 10.66 28.45 -26.31
CA ALA A 229 9.59 28.65 -27.29
C ALA A 229 9.02 30.09 -27.28
N MET A 230 8.74 30.64 -26.11
CA MET A 230 7.92 31.85 -25.98
C MET A 230 8.37 32.80 -24.88
N GLY A 231 9.34 32.41 -24.05
CA GLY A 231 9.72 33.14 -22.84
C GLY A 231 8.67 33.01 -21.73
N MET A 232 8.94 33.60 -20.56
CA MET A 232 8.06 33.51 -19.39
C MET A 232 6.88 34.48 -19.52
N SER A 233 5.70 33.97 -19.87
CA SER A 233 4.44 34.69 -19.74
C SER A 233 3.76 34.37 -18.41
N SER A 234 2.85 35.23 -17.95
CA SER A 234 2.04 34.97 -16.73
C SER A 234 1.34 33.61 -16.79
N PHE A 235 0.87 33.19 -17.97
CA PHE A 235 0.24 31.88 -18.16
C PHE A 235 1.22 30.71 -17.97
N THR A 236 2.44 30.82 -18.52
CA THR A 236 3.48 29.78 -18.31
C THR A 236 3.90 29.67 -16.85
N ILE A 237 3.96 30.80 -16.13
CA ILE A 237 4.25 30.83 -14.69
C ILE A 237 3.15 30.07 -13.92
N SER A 238 1.88 30.34 -14.23
CA SER A 238 0.75 29.64 -13.62
C SER A 238 0.77 28.12 -13.87
N ILE A 239 1.13 27.68 -15.08
CA ILE A 239 1.29 26.24 -15.39
C ILE A 239 2.38 25.62 -14.53
N LEU A 240 3.54 26.27 -14.41
CA LEU A 240 4.66 25.75 -13.62
C LEU A 240 4.33 25.68 -12.12
N ILE A 241 3.61 26.67 -11.58
CA ILE A 241 3.13 26.65 -10.20
C ILE A 241 2.18 25.47 -9.99
N LEU A 242 1.23 25.26 -10.91
CA LEU A 242 0.30 24.13 -10.85
C LEU A 242 1.05 22.79 -10.88
N GLN A 243 2.07 22.66 -11.73
CA GLN A 243 2.88 21.46 -11.83
C GLN A 243 3.71 21.20 -10.55
N LEU A 244 4.27 22.25 -9.96
CA LEU A 244 4.98 22.18 -8.67
C LEU A 244 4.04 21.74 -7.54
N LEU A 245 2.81 22.27 -7.51
CA LEU A 245 1.79 21.84 -6.55
C LEU A 245 1.45 20.35 -6.73
N GLY A 246 1.26 19.91 -7.97
CA GLY A 246 1.05 18.50 -8.31
C GLY A 246 2.20 17.61 -7.84
N TYR A 247 3.45 18.06 -8.01
CA TYR A 247 4.64 17.36 -7.52
C TYR A 247 4.63 17.23 -6.00
N VAL A 248 4.41 18.32 -5.26
CA VAL A 248 4.35 18.27 -3.79
C VAL A 248 3.27 17.28 -3.32
N LEU A 249 2.07 17.33 -3.91
CA LEU A 249 0.99 16.39 -3.60
C LEU A 249 1.40 14.94 -3.88
N SER A 250 2.08 14.69 -5.01
CA SER A 250 2.54 13.34 -5.36
C SER A 250 3.61 12.82 -4.41
N VAL A 251 4.58 13.65 -4.00
CA VAL A 251 5.64 13.26 -3.06
C VAL A 251 5.10 13.02 -1.66
N VAL A 252 4.19 13.88 -1.19
CA VAL A 252 3.51 13.69 0.10
C VAL A 252 2.66 12.41 0.06
N GLY A 253 1.89 12.21 -1.01
CA GLY A 253 1.12 10.99 -1.22
C GLY A 253 2.00 9.73 -1.23
N PHE A 254 3.13 9.77 -1.93
CA PHE A 254 4.12 8.69 -1.94
C PHE A 254 4.66 8.39 -0.53
N SER A 255 5.10 9.42 0.20
CA SER A 255 5.63 9.27 1.56
C SER A 255 4.62 8.61 2.50
N LEU A 256 3.36 9.05 2.45
CA LEU A 256 2.28 8.47 3.25
C LEU A 256 1.97 7.03 2.84
N CYS A 257 2.01 6.70 1.55
CA CYS A 257 1.78 5.34 1.06
C CYS A 257 2.91 4.37 1.43
N VAL A 258 4.16 4.84 1.52
CA VAL A 258 5.31 3.99 1.91
C VAL A 258 5.41 3.84 3.42
N SER A 259 4.95 4.84 4.18
CA SER A 259 4.98 4.83 5.66
C SER A 259 3.94 3.90 6.26
N GLU A 260 2.78 3.75 5.62
CA GLU A 260 1.69 2.89 6.07
C GLU A 260 1.48 1.71 5.12
N CYS A 261 1.29 0.51 5.67
CA CYS A 261 1.11 -0.70 4.86
C CYS A 261 -0.23 -0.70 4.09
N ILE A 262 -1.23 0.06 4.55
CA ILE A 262 -2.50 0.30 3.84
C ILE A 262 -2.47 1.73 3.29
N PRO A 263 -2.53 1.93 1.97
CA PRO A 263 -2.40 3.25 1.37
C PRO A 263 -3.75 3.97 1.40
N VAL A 264 -4.13 4.46 2.58
CA VAL A 264 -5.33 5.32 2.74
C VAL A 264 -5.20 6.60 1.90
N HIS A 265 -3.97 7.01 1.59
CA HIS A 265 -3.65 8.23 0.87
C HIS A 265 -3.26 8.02 -0.61
N GLY A 266 -3.56 6.85 -1.20
CA GLY A 266 -3.33 6.58 -2.62
C GLY A 266 -3.97 7.62 -3.58
N PRO A 267 -5.20 8.09 -3.34
CA PRO A 267 -5.82 9.13 -4.17
C PRO A 267 -5.06 10.47 -4.16
N LEU A 268 -4.33 10.79 -3.08
CA LEU A 268 -3.53 12.01 -2.99
C LEU A 268 -2.34 11.93 -3.96
N LEU A 269 -1.66 10.78 -4.00
CA LEU A 269 -0.59 10.52 -4.95
C LEU A 269 -1.08 10.63 -6.40
N ILE A 270 -2.20 9.97 -6.69
CA ILE A 270 -2.80 9.91 -8.02
C ILE A 270 -3.25 11.30 -8.49
N SER A 271 -3.85 12.10 -7.60
CA SER A 271 -4.25 13.47 -7.94
C SER A 271 -3.05 14.35 -8.24
N GLY A 272 -1.95 14.23 -7.50
CA GLY A 272 -0.68 14.91 -7.79
C GLY A 272 -0.13 14.57 -9.18
N LEU A 273 -0.07 13.28 -9.52
CA LEU A 273 0.36 12.82 -10.85
C LEU A 273 -0.58 13.30 -11.97
N GLY A 274 -1.90 13.30 -11.72
CA GLY A 274 -2.90 13.82 -12.66
C GLY A 274 -2.75 15.32 -12.92
N ILE A 275 -2.46 16.12 -11.88
CA ILE A 275 -2.20 17.57 -12.01
C ILE A 275 -0.95 17.82 -12.88
N ILE A 276 0.11 17.03 -12.69
CA ILE A 276 1.32 17.12 -13.52
C ILE A 276 0.99 16.85 -14.99
N ALA A 277 0.26 15.77 -15.28
CA ALA A 277 -0.14 15.43 -16.66
C ALA A 277 -1.05 16.52 -17.27
N LEU A 278 -1.95 17.10 -16.48
CA LEU A 278 -2.80 18.21 -16.92
C LEU A 278 -1.98 19.46 -17.23
N ALA A 279 -0.98 19.80 -16.41
CA ALA A 279 -0.09 20.92 -16.66
C ALA A 279 0.68 20.76 -17.98
N GLU A 280 1.21 19.56 -18.26
CA GLU A 280 1.85 19.23 -19.55
C GLU A 280 0.88 19.36 -20.74
N LEU A 281 -0.38 18.96 -20.56
CA LEU A 281 -1.39 19.09 -21.59
C LEU A 281 -1.70 20.56 -21.90
N LEU A 282 -1.88 21.38 -20.85
CA LEU A 282 -2.09 22.82 -20.99
C LEU A 282 -0.89 23.51 -21.66
N GLY A 283 0.34 23.10 -21.33
CA GLY A 283 1.55 23.60 -21.97
C GLY A 283 1.61 23.30 -23.47
N LEU A 284 1.28 22.07 -23.86
CA LEU A 284 1.21 21.66 -25.26
C LEU A 284 0.14 22.44 -26.04
N VAL A 285 -1.07 22.57 -25.48
CA VAL A 285 -2.17 23.32 -26.08
C VAL A 285 -1.79 24.79 -26.26
N TYR A 286 -1.20 25.41 -25.24
CA TYR A 286 -0.77 26.80 -25.28
C TYR A 286 0.27 27.05 -26.38
N MET A 287 1.30 26.21 -26.45
CA MET A 287 2.30 26.30 -27.51
C MET A 287 1.68 26.17 -28.90
N LYS A 288 0.73 25.24 -29.09
CA LYS A 288 0.06 25.07 -30.39
C LYS A 288 -0.77 26.31 -30.76
N CYS A 289 -1.50 26.89 -29.82
CA CYS A 289 -2.32 28.08 -30.04
C CYS A 289 -1.47 29.32 -30.37
N VAL A 290 -0.45 29.61 -29.56
CA VAL A 290 0.45 30.75 -29.81
C VAL A 290 1.22 30.56 -31.11
N ALA A 291 1.65 29.32 -31.41
CA ALA A 291 2.27 28.99 -32.69
C ALA A 291 1.33 29.28 -33.88
N SER A 292 0.02 29.03 -33.77
CA SER A 292 -0.93 29.32 -34.85
C SER A 292 -1.01 30.81 -35.15
N ASN A 293 -1.00 31.67 -34.12
CA ASN A 293 -1.14 33.12 -34.29
C ASN A 293 0.04 33.79 -35.02
N HIS A 294 1.25 33.22 -34.98
CA HIS A 294 2.38 33.78 -35.74
C HIS A 294 2.34 33.49 -37.25
N ARG A 295 1.48 32.58 -37.74
CA ARG A 295 1.34 32.31 -39.18
C ARG A 295 0.52 33.36 -39.94
N THR A 296 -0.16 34.28 -39.25
CA THR A 296 -1.01 35.29 -39.89
C THR A 296 -0.31 36.63 -40.19
N ILE A 297 0.96 36.79 -39.81
CA ILE A 297 1.75 37.99 -40.17
C ILE A 297 2.38 37.74 -41.56
N GLN A 298 1.81 38.37 -42.59
CA GLN A 298 2.31 38.33 -43.96
C GLN A 298 3.79 38.73 -44.05
N PRO A 299 4.58 38.13 -44.97
CA PRO A 299 5.91 38.66 -45.27
C PRO A 299 5.77 40.08 -45.85
N PRO A 300 6.70 41.00 -45.54
CA PRO A 300 6.65 42.36 -46.07
C PRO A 300 6.71 42.30 -47.60
N LYS A 301 5.71 42.90 -48.27
CA LYS A 301 5.74 43.08 -49.73
C LYS A 301 7.02 43.85 -50.07
N LYS A 302 7.86 43.26 -50.94
CA LYS A 302 8.99 43.96 -51.57
C LYS A 302 8.50 45.30 -52.11
N ALA A 303 9.18 46.39 -51.71
CA ALA A 303 9.00 47.68 -52.34
C ALA A 303 9.34 47.53 -53.84
N VAL A 304 8.40 47.95 -54.68
CA VAL A 304 8.59 48.08 -56.12
C VAL A 304 9.60 49.22 -56.31
N GLU A 305 10.75 48.92 -56.90
CA GLU A 305 11.68 49.95 -57.36
C GLU A 305 11.04 50.68 -58.55
N GLU A 306 10.80 51.98 -58.37
CA GLU A 306 10.30 52.89 -59.39
C GLU A 306 11.49 53.30 -60.29
N PRO A 307 11.38 53.22 -61.63
CA PRO A 307 12.48 53.59 -62.51
C PRO A 307 12.59 55.11 -62.58
N LEU A 308 13.75 55.63 -62.16
CA LEU A 308 14.14 57.02 -62.36
C LEU A 308 14.60 57.19 -63.82
N ASN A 309 13.82 57.92 -64.62
CA ASN A 309 14.26 58.38 -65.94
C ASN A 309 15.45 59.33 -65.80
N GLU A 310 16.52 59.08 -66.56
CA GLU A 310 17.23 60.03 -67.45
C GLU A 310 18.03 59.27 -68.50
#